data_AF-A0A7Y3NMU6-F1
#
_entry.id   AF-A0A7Y3NMU6-F1
#
_cell.length_a   1.000
_cell.length_b   1.000
_cell.length_c   1.000
_cell.angle_alpha   90.00
_cell.angle_beta   90.00
_cell.angle_gamma   90.00
#
_symmetry.space_group_name_H-M   'P 1'
#
loop_
_entity.id
_entity.type
_entity.pdbx_description
1 polymer ?
#
loop_
_entity_poly.entity_id
_entity_poly.type
_entity_poly.pdbx_seq_one_letter_code
_entity_poly.pdbx_strand_id
1 'polypeptide(L)'
;MRKFLLSALIAATVMPAAGAGAQTYGEARRSQERVRQERQDLREAQRYGDRRDVREQREDLRDARREAREDWRDYRRNNRQVYTLPRYYAPRGLTYRPARVGVVLNRGFYGQRYLIANPYRYRLPAAAGVQRWVRYGNDVLLVNTRNGRVLQVIPNFFY
;
A
#
# COMPACT_ATOMS: atom_id res chain seq x y z
N MET A 1 1.62 37.18 10.91
CA MET A 1 2.09 35.91 11.49
C MET A 1 2.82 35.14 10.40
N ARG A 2 4.08 34.78 10.65
CA ARG A 2 5.06 34.33 9.65
C ARG A 2 4.74 32.91 9.18
N LYS A 3 4.62 32.73 7.86
CA LYS A 3 4.51 31.42 7.20
C LYS A 3 5.92 30.83 7.12
N PHE A 4 6.15 29.68 7.73
CA PHE A 4 7.40 28.93 7.55
C PHE A 4 7.26 28.07 6.29
N LEU A 5 7.82 28.55 5.19
CA LEU A 5 8.11 27.74 4.02
C LEU A 5 9.37 26.93 4.34
N LEU A 6 9.20 25.68 4.76
CA LEU A 6 10.28 24.72 4.92
C LEU A 6 10.73 24.26 3.53
N SER A 7 11.75 24.93 3.02
CA SER A 7 12.58 24.52 1.90
C SER A 7 13.30 23.21 2.27
N ALA A 8 12.81 22.09 1.72
CA ALA A 8 13.47 20.80 1.83
C ALA A 8 14.73 20.81 0.94
N LEU A 9 15.88 20.80 1.60
CA LEU A 9 17.21 20.70 1.00
C LEU A 9 17.35 19.30 0.38
N ILE A 10 17.30 19.21 -0.94
CA ILE A 10 17.51 17.96 -1.68
C ILE A 10 19.01 17.67 -1.67
N ALA A 11 19.43 16.68 -0.87
CA ALA A 11 20.74 16.07 -1.02
C ALA A 11 20.77 15.33 -2.36
N ALA A 12 21.38 15.95 -3.37
CA ALA A 12 21.55 15.39 -4.70
C ALA A 12 22.61 14.28 -4.68
N THR A 13 22.20 13.05 -4.39
CA THR A 13 23.02 11.89 -4.73
C THR A 13 22.94 11.68 -6.23
N VAL A 14 24.06 11.87 -6.93
CA VAL A 14 24.21 11.62 -8.37
C VAL A 14 23.76 10.19 -8.68
N MET A 15 22.66 10.05 -9.43
CA MET A 15 22.20 8.77 -9.97
C MET A 15 22.49 8.71 -11.49
N PRO A 16 22.91 7.55 -12.02
CA PRO A 16 23.10 7.38 -13.45
C PRO A 16 21.78 7.61 -14.20
N ALA A 17 21.83 8.39 -15.27
CA ALA A 17 20.69 8.63 -16.15
C ALA A 17 20.24 7.32 -16.81
N ALA A 18 19.15 6.73 -16.31
CA ALA A 18 18.49 5.60 -16.95
C ALA A 18 16.97 5.70 -16.75
N GLY A 19 16.29 6.27 -17.74
CA GLY A 19 14.87 6.09 -18.01
C GLY A 19 13.89 6.78 -17.05
N ALA A 20 12.80 7.30 -17.61
CA ALA A 20 11.68 7.93 -16.90
C ALA A 20 10.98 7.06 -15.80
N GLY A 21 11.46 5.83 -15.53
CA GLY A 21 10.93 4.95 -14.49
C GLY A 21 11.57 5.07 -13.11
N ALA A 22 12.75 5.70 -12.99
CA ALA A 22 13.43 5.87 -11.70
C ALA A 22 12.73 6.90 -10.79
N GLN A 23 12.14 7.94 -11.39
CA GLN A 23 11.35 8.96 -10.71
C GLN A 23 10.10 8.35 -10.06
N THR A 24 9.33 7.57 -10.82
CA THR A 24 8.05 6.97 -10.37
C THR A 24 8.22 5.90 -9.29
N TYR A 25 9.35 5.18 -9.26
CA TYR A 25 9.65 4.18 -8.21
C TYR A 25 9.77 4.85 -6.83
N GLY A 26 10.48 5.97 -6.75
CA GLY A 26 10.65 6.74 -5.53
C GLY A 26 9.35 7.43 -5.10
N GLU A 27 8.63 8.01 -6.04
CA GLU A 27 7.37 8.76 -5.81
C GLU A 27 6.31 7.90 -5.12
N ALA A 28 5.95 6.74 -5.69
CA ALA A 28 4.91 5.89 -5.10
C ALA A 28 5.24 5.43 -3.66
N ARG A 29 6.53 5.25 -3.33
CA ARG A 29 6.95 4.91 -1.97
C ARG A 29 6.89 6.13 -1.05
N ARG A 30 7.41 7.27 -1.49
CA ARG A 30 7.38 8.54 -0.73
C ARG A 30 5.94 8.94 -0.40
N SER A 31 5.03 8.83 -1.36
CA SER A 31 3.62 9.17 -1.16
C SER A 31 2.93 8.22 -0.17
N GLN A 32 3.32 6.94 -0.12
CA GLN A 32 2.85 6.05 0.95
C GLN A 32 3.43 6.40 2.32
N GLU A 33 4.68 6.86 2.38
CA GLU A 33 5.30 7.34 3.62
C GLU A 33 4.58 8.62 4.12
N ARG A 34 4.26 9.56 3.22
CA ARG A 34 3.44 10.75 3.51
C ARG A 34 2.08 10.37 4.10
N VAL A 35 1.35 9.44 3.49
CA VAL A 35 0.05 8.97 4.04
C VAL A 35 0.15 8.44 5.48
N ARG A 36 1.29 7.86 5.86
CA ARG A 36 1.50 7.40 7.25
C ARG A 36 1.76 8.56 8.19
N GLN A 37 2.54 9.55 7.76
CA GLN A 37 2.83 10.77 8.50
C GLN A 37 1.52 11.53 8.77
N GLU A 38 0.75 11.85 7.73
CA GLU A 38 -0.55 12.55 7.87
C GLU A 38 -1.54 11.79 8.77
N ARG A 39 -1.47 10.45 8.78
CA ARG A 39 -2.31 9.64 9.68
C ARG A 39 -1.85 9.76 11.13
N GLN A 40 -0.56 9.91 11.38
CA GLN A 40 -0.01 10.16 12.71
C GLN A 40 -0.37 11.57 13.17
N ASP A 41 -0.21 12.57 12.30
CA ASP A 41 -0.50 13.97 12.59
C ASP A 41 -1.99 14.17 12.89
N LEU A 42 -2.88 13.52 12.13
CA LEU A 42 -4.30 13.49 12.45
C LEU A 42 -4.60 12.88 13.83
N ARG A 43 -3.88 11.83 14.24
CA ARG A 43 -4.08 11.22 15.57
C ARG A 43 -3.59 12.14 16.68
N GLU A 44 -2.51 12.87 16.43
CA GLU A 44 -1.96 13.85 17.36
C GLU A 44 -2.92 15.04 17.52
N ALA A 45 -3.41 15.60 16.42
CA ALA A 45 -4.43 16.64 16.42
C ALA A 45 -5.71 16.19 17.13
N GLN A 46 -6.13 14.93 16.95
CA GLN A 46 -7.28 14.37 17.69
C GLN A 46 -7.06 14.29 19.20
N ARG A 47 -5.80 14.18 19.66
CA ARG A 47 -5.48 14.02 21.07
C ARG A 47 -5.20 15.36 21.76
N TYR A 48 -4.53 16.28 21.08
CA TYR A 48 -4.01 17.51 21.67
C TYR A 48 -4.46 18.81 20.96
N GLY A 49 -5.01 18.71 19.75
CA GLY A 49 -5.40 19.87 18.94
C GLY A 49 -6.85 20.30 19.12
N ASP A 50 -7.23 21.35 18.42
CA ASP A 50 -8.60 21.86 18.39
C ASP A 50 -9.43 21.30 17.21
N ARG A 51 -10.69 21.76 17.08
CA ARG A 51 -11.59 21.31 16.00
C ARG A 51 -11.09 21.70 14.61
N ARG A 52 -10.36 22.82 14.49
CA ARG A 52 -9.81 23.32 13.23
C ARG A 52 -8.59 22.50 12.83
N ASP A 53 -7.69 22.20 13.76
CA ASP A 53 -6.51 21.36 13.52
C ASP A 53 -6.92 19.98 13.01
N VAL A 54 -7.90 19.35 13.68
CA VAL A 54 -8.43 18.04 13.26
C VAL A 54 -9.04 18.10 11.87
N ARG A 55 -9.66 19.22 11.49
CA ARG A 55 -10.26 19.39 10.15
C ARG A 55 -9.18 19.50 9.07
N GLU A 56 -8.15 20.31 9.31
CA GLU A 56 -7.01 20.50 8.41
C GLU A 56 -6.28 19.16 8.19
N GLN A 57 -5.92 18.46 9.27
CA GLN A 57 -5.24 17.16 9.19
C GLN A 57 -6.08 16.07 8.50
N ARG A 58 -7.42 16.18 8.52
CA ARG A 58 -8.29 15.28 7.74
C ARG A 58 -8.21 15.57 6.25
N GLU A 59 -8.06 16.83 5.87
CA GLU A 59 -7.92 17.28 4.49
C GLU A 59 -6.55 16.86 3.94
N ASP A 60 -5.47 17.13 4.67
CA ASP A 60 -4.11 16.73 4.30
C ASP A 60 -4.00 15.20 4.11
N LEU A 61 -4.56 14.42 5.05
CA LEU A 61 -4.63 12.97 4.93
C LEU A 61 -5.46 12.51 3.71
N ARG A 62 -6.48 13.27 3.32
CA ARG A 62 -7.30 12.94 2.14
C ARG A 62 -6.50 13.17 0.86
N ASP A 63 -5.77 14.26 0.78
CA ASP A 63 -4.99 14.63 -0.39
C ASP A 63 -3.76 13.74 -0.55
N ALA A 64 -3.03 13.48 0.53
CA ALA A 64 -1.94 12.49 0.53
C ALA A 64 -2.41 11.11 0.08
N ARG A 65 -3.63 10.68 0.47
CA ARG A 65 -4.19 9.40 0.02
C ARG A 65 -4.55 9.39 -1.46
N ARG A 66 -4.97 10.53 -2.01
CA ARG A 66 -5.28 10.68 -3.43
C ARG A 66 -4.00 10.58 -4.25
N GLU A 67 -3.00 11.38 -3.91
CA GLU A 67 -1.69 11.39 -4.56
C GLU A 67 -1.02 10.01 -4.50
N ALA A 68 -0.97 9.38 -3.32
CA ALA A 68 -0.41 8.04 -3.18
C ALA A 68 -1.14 6.98 -4.02
N ARG A 69 -2.45 7.14 -4.27
CA ARG A 69 -3.21 6.24 -5.14
C ARG A 69 -2.87 6.48 -6.61
N GLU A 70 -2.74 7.74 -7.02
CA GLU A 70 -2.40 8.13 -8.39
C GLU A 70 -0.99 7.66 -8.74
N ASP A 71 0.01 7.99 -7.91
CA ASP A 71 1.39 7.55 -8.09
C ASP A 71 1.50 6.03 -8.14
N TRP A 72 0.76 5.33 -7.28
CA TRP A 72 0.78 3.88 -7.25
C TRP A 72 0.11 3.27 -8.50
N ARG A 73 -0.95 3.89 -9.02
CA ARG A 73 -1.60 3.50 -10.28
C ARG A 73 -0.66 3.69 -11.46
N ASP A 74 0.05 4.82 -11.52
CA ASP A 74 0.95 5.13 -12.62
C ASP A 74 2.22 4.29 -12.56
N TYR A 75 2.76 4.07 -11.36
CA TYR A 75 3.82 3.09 -11.15
C TYR A 75 3.42 1.70 -11.65
N ARG A 76 2.23 1.21 -11.27
CA ARG A 76 1.71 -0.08 -11.75
C ARG A 76 1.59 -0.16 -13.27
N ARG A 77 1.12 0.92 -13.90
CA ARG A 77 0.99 1.03 -15.35
C ARG A 77 2.36 0.95 -16.04
N ASN A 78 3.33 1.72 -15.55
CA ASN A 78 4.67 1.79 -16.12
C ASN A 78 5.52 0.55 -15.82
N ASN A 79 5.19 -0.19 -14.76
CA ASN A 79 5.88 -1.40 -14.32
C ASN A 79 5.00 -2.64 -14.49
N ARG A 80 4.16 -2.67 -15.53
CA ARG A 80 3.13 -3.70 -15.73
C ARG A 80 3.69 -5.12 -15.60
N GLN A 81 4.88 -5.37 -16.16
CA GLN A 81 5.59 -6.65 -16.06
C GLN A 81 5.73 -7.18 -14.63
N VAL A 82 5.95 -6.31 -13.64
CA VAL A 82 6.09 -6.71 -12.23
C VAL A 82 4.76 -7.22 -11.67
N TYR A 83 3.63 -6.69 -12.16
CA TYR A 83 2.28 -7.01 -11.71
C TYR A 83 1.59 -8.08 -12.57
N THR A 84 2.19 -8.46 -13.70
CA THR A 84 1.74 -9.61 -14.49
C THR A 84 2.32 -10.87 -13.88
N LEU A 85 1.47 -11.69 -13.28
CA LEU A 85 1.88 -12.95 -12.67
C LEU A 85 1.35 -14.15 -13.46
N PRO A 86 1.98 -15.33 -13.35
CA PRO A 86 1.44 -16.55 -13.93
C PRO A 86 0.01 -16.80 -13.47
N ARG A 87 -0.73 -17.59 -14.26
CA ARG A 87 -2.13 -17.95 -13.97
C ARG A 87 -2.32 -18.33 -12.51
N TYR A 88 -3.32 -17.74 -11.87
CA TYR A 88 -3.68 -18.08 -10.51
C TYR A 88 -4.40 -19.43 -10.47
N TYR A 89 -3.97 -20.29 -9.55
CA TYR A 89 -4.65 -21.55 -9.25
C TYR A 89 -5.11 -21.53 -7.80
N ALA A 90 -6.41 -21.68 -7.58
CA ALA A 90 -6.97 -21.83 -6.24
C ALA A 90 -6.43 -23.12 -5.57
N PRO A 91 -6.42 -23.19 -4.23
CA PRO A 91 -6.06 -24.40 -3.53
C PRO A 91 -6.94 -25.57 -3.97
N ARG A 92 -6.39 -26.78 -3.97
CA ARG A 92 -7.12 -27.99 -4.40
C ARG A 92 -8.47 -28.11 -3.68
N GLY A 93 -9.54 -28.29 -4.44
CA GLY A 93 -10.91 -28.41 -3.91
C GLY A 93 -11.56 -27.08 -3.49
N LEU A 94 -10.87 -25.94 -3.65
CA LEU A 94 -11.41 -24.62 -3.37
C LEU A 94 -11.52 -23.81 -4.66
N THR A 95 -12.40 -22.81 -4.64
CA THR A 95 -12.59 -21.88 -5.75
C THR A 95 -12.47 -20.45 -5.27
N TYR A 96 -12.06 -19.56 -6.17
CA TYR A 96 -12.03 -18.13 -5.93
C TYR A 96 -13.45 -17.62 -5.66
N ARG A 97 -13.59 -16.77 -4.63
CA ARG A 97 -14.81 -16.03 -4.33
C ARG A 97 -14.41 -14.61 -3.90
N PRO A 98 -15.05 -13.55 -4.40
CA PRO A 98 -14.70 -12.19 -4.01
C PRO A 98 -14.61 -12.02 -2.48
N ALA A 99 -13.43 -11.63 -2.00
CA ALA A 99 -13.18 -11.46 -0.58
C ALA A 99 -13.58 -10.06 -0.11
N ARG A 100 -14.05 -9.96 1.13
CA ARG A 100 -14.32 -8.69 1.82
C ARG A 100 -13.49 -8.60 3.08
N VAL A 101 -13.21 -7.37 3.52
CA VAL A 101 -12.57 -7.14 4.82
C VAL A 101 -13.41 -7.77 5.93
N GLY A 102 -12.77 -8.46 6.87
CA GLY A 102 -13.39 -9.13 8.00
C GLY A 102 -13.76 -10.60 7.78
N VAL A 103 -13.86 -11.07 6.54
CA VAL A 103 -14.14 -12.48 6.23
C VAL A 103 -12.97 -13.36 6.67
N VAL A 104 -13.28 -14.57 7.14
CA VAL A 104 -12.28 -15.60 7.44
C VAL A 104 -12.04 -16.42 6.18
N LEU A 105 -10.81 -16.37 5.69
CA LEU A 105 -10.37 -17.13 4.53
C LEU A 105 -10.06 -18.57 4.92
N ASN A 106 -10.30 -19.53 4.02
CA ASN A 106 -9.85 -20.90 4.25
C ASN A 106 -8.31 -20.96 4.28
N ARG A 107 -7.73 -21.76 5.18
CA ARG A 107 -6.28 -21.95 5.34
C ARG A 107 -5.53 -22.23 4.04
N GLY A 108 -6.15 -22.94 3.11
CA GLY A 108 -5.56 -23.24 1.81
C GLY A 108 -5.12 -21.98 1.05
N PHE A 109 -5.86 -20.86 1.18
CA PHE A 109 -5.63 -19.64 0.39
C PHE A 109 -4.49 -18.76 0.92
N TYR A 110 -4.04 -18.96 2.16
CA TYR A 110 -2.91 -18.23 2.73
C TYR A 110 -1.77 -19.17 3.15
N GLY A 111 -1.67 -20.33 2.49
CA GLY A 111 -0.50 -21.19 2.54
C GLY A 111 0.70 -20.56 1.81
N GLN A 112 1.90 -21.12 2.05
CA GLN A 112 3.19 -20.57 1.60
C GLN A 112 3.22 -20.11 0.14
N ARG A 113 2.63 -20.89 -0.78
CA ARG A 113 2.59 -20.58 -2.23
C ARG A 113 1.84 -19.30 -2.60
N TYR A 114 0.96 -18.82 -1.74
CA TYR A 114 0.18 -17.61 -1.96
C TYR A 114 0.74 -16.41 -1.19
N LEU A 115 1.68 -16.62 -0.27
CA LEU A 115 2.28 -15.53 0.47
C LEU A 115 3.18 -14.71 -0.45
N ILE A 116 3.06 -13.38 -0.34
CA ILE A 116 3.96 -12.46 -1.00
C ILE A 116 5.19 -12.30 -0.11
N ALA A 117 6.26 -13.00 -0.49
CA ALA A 117 7.51 -13.02 0.27
C ALA A 117 8.16 -11.63 0.38
N ASN A 118 8.10 -10.83 -0.69
CA ASN A 118 8.64 -9.47 -0.71
C ASN A 118 7.54 -8.44 -1.05
N PRO A 119 6.89 -7.85 -0.04
CA PRO A 119 5.88 -6.80 -0.24
C PRO A 119 6.42 -5.56 -0.97
N TYR A 120 7.68 -5.20 -0.71
CA TYR A 120 8.30 -3.99 -1.26
C TYR A 120 8.46 -4.04 -2.78
N ARG A 121 8.57 -5.23 -3.37
CA ARG A 121 8.57 -5.44 -4.83
C ARG A 121 7.30 -4.87 -5.48
N TYR A 122 6.18 -4.91 -4.76
CA TYR A 122 4.87 -4.45 -5.23
C TYR A 122 4.41 -3.15 -4.58
N ARG A 123 5.32 -2.47 -3.86
CA ARG A 123 5.01 -1.25 -3.08
C ARG A 123 3.94 -1.47 -2.03
N LEU A 124 3.85 -2.70 -1.55
CA LEU A 124 3.04 -2.99 -0.39
C LEU A 124 3.81 -2.63 0.87
N PRO A 125 3.12 -2.06 1.88
CA PRO A 125 3.73 -1.80 3.16
C PRO A 125 4.19 -3.11 3.81
N ALA A 126 5.21 -3.04 4.65
CA ALA A 126 5.62 -4.15 5.49
C ALA A 126 4.41 -4.72 6.26
N ALA A 127 4.22 -6.03 6.20
CA ALA A 127 3.21 -6.69 7.02
C ALA A 127 3.77 -6.89 8.43
N ALA A 128 3.00 -6.55 9.46
CA ALA A 128 3.45 -6.58 10.85
C ALA A 128 2.99 -7.85 11.58
N GLY A 129 3.83 -8.40 12.46
CA GLY A 129 3.48 -9.52 13.33
C GLY A 129 3.01 -10.76 12.56
N VAL A 130 1.77 -11.19 12.81
CA VAL A 130 1.11 -12.35 12.16
C VAL A 130 0.44 -12.01 10.82
N GLN A 131 0.55 -10.77 10.35
CA GLN A 131 -0.07 -10.38 9.09
C GLN A 131 0.82 -10.78 7.91
N ARG A 132 0.22 -11.29 6.83
CA ARG A 132 0.93 -11.54 5.59
C ARG A 132 0.11 -11.03 4.41
N TRP A 133 0.81 -10.51 3.42
CA TRP A 133 0.22 -10.23 2.11
C TRP A 133 0.07 -11.55 1.35
N VAL A 134 -1.10 -11.75 0.77
CA VAL A 134 -1.52 -13.00 0.14
C VAL A 134 -2.07 -12.69 -1.24
N ARG A 135 -1.58 -13.39 -2.27
CA ARG A 135 -2.15 -13.36 -3.61
C ARG A 135 -3.44 -14.16 -3.64
N TYR A 136 -4.51 -13.56 -4.14
CA TYR A 136 -5.82 -14.18 -4.21
C TYR A 136 -6.49 -13.85 -5.54
N GLY A 137 -6.33 -14.73 -6.54
CA GLY A 137 -6.71 -14.40 -7.91
C GLY A 137 -5.84 -13.26 -8.45
N ASN A 138 -6.51 -12.21 -8.94
CA ASN A 138 -5.89 -10.95 -9.33
C ASN A 138 -5.88 -9.93 -8.19
N ASP A 139 -6.39 -10.29 -7.01
CA ASP A 139 -6.43 -9.41 -5.85
C ASP A 139 -5.24 -9.68 -4.93
N VAL A 140 -4.96 -8.71 -4.06
CA VAL A 140 -4.02 -8.89 -2.95
C VAL A 140 -4.74 -8.64 -1.63
N LEU A 141 -4.52 -9.55 -0.69
CA LEU A 141 -5.17 -9.53 0.62
C LEU A 141 -4.12 -9.37 1.71
N LEU A 142 -4.37 -8.54 2.71
CA LEU A 142 -3.65 -8.60 3.97
C LEU A 142 -4.42 -9.54 4.89
N VAL A 143 -3.81 -10.63 5.30
CA VAL A 143 -4.47 -11.69 6.10
C VAL A 143 -3.74 -11.84 7.42
N ASN A 144 -4.49 -11.92 8.51
CA ASN A 144 -3.97 -12.41 9.79
C ASN A 144 -3.84 -13.94 9.69
N THR A 145 -2.61 -14.46 9.61
CA THR A 145 -2.40 -15.89 9.36
C THR A 145 -2.72 -16.78 10.56
N ARG A 146 -2.83 -16.20 11.76
CA ARG A 146 -3.23 -16.93 12.98
C ARG A 146 -4.67 -17.44 12.91
N ASN A 147 -5.57 -16.64 12.33
CA ASN A 147 -7.02 -16.92 12.31
C ASN A 147 -7.67 -16.83 10.93
N GLY A 148 -6.90 -16.52 9.87
CA GLY A 148 -7.39 -16.41 8.50
C GLY A 148 -8.20 -15.15 8.20
N ARG A 149 -8.30 -14.19 9.13
CA ARG A 149 -9.12 -12.99 8.94
C ARG A 149 -8.49 -12.04 7.93
N VAL A 150 -9.27 -11.63 6.93
CA VAL A 150 -8.87 -10.61 5.95
C VAL A 150 -8.94 -9.23 6.60
N LEU A 151 -7.82 -8.52 6.61
CA LEU A 151 -7.66 -7.18 7.19
C LEU A 151 -7.75 -6.08 6.14
N GLN A 152 -7.31 -6.36 4.91
CA GLN A 152 -7.35 -5.44 3.79
C GLN A 152 -7.53 -6.21 2.48
N VAL A 153 -8.25 -5.62 1.54
CA VAL A 153 -8.42 -6.12 0.17
C VAL A 153 -7.98 -5.02 -0.78
N ILE A 154 -7.12 -5.35 -1.74
CA ILE A 154 -6.80 -4.47 -2.86
C ILE A 154 -7.20 -5.20 -4.14
N PRO A 155 -8.31 -4.80 -4.78
CA PRO A 155 -8.85 -5.51 -5.94
C PRO A 155 -8.04 -5.23 -7.20
N ASN A 156 -8.02 -6.17 -8.14
CA ASN A 156 -7.39 -6.02 -9.46
C ASN A 156 -5.93 -5.52 -9.38
N PHE A 157 -5.20 -6.06 -8.40
CA PHE A 157 -3.82 -5.74 -8.09
C PHE A 157 -2.83 -6.32 -9.13
N PHE A 158 -3.12 -7.52 -9.62
CA PHE A 158 -2.37 -8.19 -10.67
C PHE A 158 -3.12 -8.12 -12.00
N TYR A 159 -2.37 -8.24 -13.10
CA TYR A 159 -2.89 -8.31 -14.47
C TYR A 159 -2.96 -9.75 -14.98
#